data_AF-A0A1I7SKK3-F1
#
_entry.id   AF-A0A1I7SKK3-F1
#
_cell.length_a   1.000
_cell.length_b   1.000
_cell.length_c   1.000
_cell.angle_alpha   90.00
_cell.angle_beta   90.00
_cell.angle_gamma   90.00
#
_symmetry.space_group_name_H-M   'P 1'
#
loop_
_entity.id
_entity.type
_entity.pdbx_description
1 polymer ?
#
loop_
_entity_poly.entity_id
_entity_poly.type
_entity_poly.pdbx_seq_one_letter_code
_entity_poly.pdbx_strand_id
1 'polypeptide(L)'
;MLFQSDNRPQFFNLPKLLGDLHPYVHVEVDEPPQKFFTVGASGANPNWNDETELIINDNSDEVLIEIFGASGPKRKDNDKFLGLAIVGVNELKSSLDNVHHLQLQSRPYQNDRVSGSLTIQ
;
A
#
# COMPACT_ATOMS: atom_id res chain seq x y z
N MET A 1 12.89 39.07 23.18
CA MET A 1 11.52 38.82 22.70
C MET A 1 11.64 37.98 21.44
N LEU A 2 11.47 36.67 21.55
CA LEU A 2 11.55 35.73 20.43
C LEU A 2 10.20 35.00 20.37
N PHE A 3 9.46 35.22 19.30
CA PHE A 3 8.25 34.48 18.97
C PHE A 3 8.69 33.14 18.38
N GLN A 4 8.44 32.04 19.08
CA GLN A 4 8.41 30.72 18.45
C GLN A 4 6.99 30.49 17.96
N SER A 5 6.80 30.58 16.65
CA SER A 5 5.58 30.13 15.97
C SER A 5 5.52 28.60 16.07
N ASP A 6 4.61 28.09 16.89
CA ASP A 6 4.34 26.67 17.06
C ASP A 6 3.67 26.14 15.77
N ASN A 7 4.49 25.66 14.82
CA ASN A 7 4.06 25.11 13.55
C ASN A 7 3.96 23.58 13.66
N ARG A 8 3.26 23.09 14.69
CA ARG A 8 2.97 21.66 14.81
C ARG A 8 1.82 21.30 13.86
N PRO A 9 2.00 20.32 12.95
CA PRO A 9 0.90 19.85 12.12
C PRO A 9 -0.19 19.29 13.04
N GLN A 10 -1.40 19.86 12.94
CA GLN A 10 -2.57 19.29 13.57
C GLN A 10 -2.86 17.96 12.86
N PHE A 11 -2.44 16.86 13.45
CA PHE A 11 -2.89 15.54 13.02
C PHE A 11 -4.40 15.50 13.23
N PHE A 12 -5.15 15.59 12.12
CA PHE A 12 -6.56 15.23 12.13
C PHE A 12 -6.65 13.82 12.70
N ASN A 13 -7.30 13.67 13.85
CA ASN A 13 -7.59 12.35 14.40
C ASN A 13 -8.40 11.59 13.34
N LEU A 14 -7.71 10.75 12.56
CA LEU A 14 -8.35 9.67 11.84
C LEU A 14 -9.12 8.87 12.90
N PRO A 15 -10.38 8.48 12.64
CA PRO A 15 -11.19 7.77 13.63
C PRO A 15 -10.37 6.59 14.14
N LYS A 16 -10.31 6.46 15.47
CA LYS A 16 -9.58 5.48 16.30
C LYS A 16 -9.46 4.06 15.71
N LEU A 17 -10.41 3.69 14.84
CA LEU A 17 -10.49 2.46 14.06
C LEU A 17 -9.34 2.19 13.06
N LEU A 18 -8.56 3.20 12.62
CA LEU A 18 -7.39 2.95 11.76
C LEU A 18 -6.11 2.63 12.57
N GLY A 19 -6.04 3.09 13.82
CA GLY A 19 -4.84 2.91 14.66
C GLY A 19 -4.64 1.47 15.17
N ASP A 20 -5.72 0.70 15.27
CA ASP A 20 -5.70 -0.70 15.71
C ASP A 20 -5.65 -1.71 14.55
N LEU A 21 -5.59 -1.22 13.30
CA LEU A 21 -5.42 -2.10 12.15
C LEU A 21 -3.96 -2.53 12.03
N HIS A 22 -3.80 -3.70 11.45
CA HIS A 22 -2.54 -4.24 11.01
C HIS A 22 -2.53 -4.27 9.48
N PRO A 23 -2.09 -3.20 8.79
CA PRO A 23 -2.09 -3.21 7.34
C PRO A 23 -1.13 -4.26 6.77
N TYR A 24 -1.54 -4.93 5.70
CA TYR A 24 -0.71 -5.81 4.89
C TYR A 24 -0.89 -5.49 3.41
N VAL A 25 0.12 -5.84 2.62
CA VAL A 25 0.14 -5.67 1.18
C VAL A 25 -0.16 -7.02 0.52
N HIS A 26 -0.97 -6.97 -0.53
CA HIS A 26 -1.24 -8.06 -1.44
C HIS A 26 -0.75 -7.63 -2.83
N VAL A 27 0.21 -8.36 -3.39
CA VAL A 27 0.78 -8.09 -4.72
C VAL A 27 0.40 -9.21 -5.67
N GLU A 28 -0.11 -8.88 -6.85
CA GLU A 28 -0.50 -9.82 -7.88
C GLU A 28 0.07 -9.43 -9.25
N VAL A 29 0.54 -10.42 -10.00
CA VAL A 29 0.96 -10.32 -11.41
C VAL A 29 0.14 -11.35 -12.18
N ASP A 30 -0.34 -10.96 -13.35
CA ASP A 30 -1.26 -11.74 -14.17
C ASP A 30 -0.57 -12.87 -14.94
N GLU A 31 0.55 -12.59 -15.62
CA GLU A 31 1.25 -13.57 -16.45
C GLU A 31 2.78 -13.43 -16.28
N PRO A 32 3.49 -14.44 -15.73
CA PRO A 32 2.93 -15.65 -15.14
C PRO A 32 2.17 -15.31 -13.83
N PRO A 33 1.06 -16.02 -13.54
CA PRO A 33 0.25 -15.74 -12.35
C PRO A 33 1.09 -15.86 -11.07
N GLN A 34 1.21 -14.77 -10.33
CA GLN A 34 1.95 -14.69 -9.08
C GLN A 34 1.18 -13.91 -8.04
N LYS A 35 1.34 -14.30 -6.77
CA LYS A 35 0.61 -13.70 -5.66
C LYS A 35 1.45 -13.71 -4.40
N PHE A 36 1.68 -12.54 -3.83
CA PHE A 36 2.47 -12.36 -2.62
C PHE A 36 1.72 -11.55 -1.58
N PHE A 37 2.06 -11.78 -0.32
CA PHE A 37 1.46 -11.08 0.79
C PHE A 37 2.45 -10.84 1.90
N THR A 38 2.42 -9.65 2.48
CA THR A 38 3.17 -9.35 3.70
C THR A 38 2.40 -9.82 4.94
N VAL A 39 3.09 -9.83 6.09
CA VAL A 39 2.44 -9.94 7.40
C VAL A 39 1.82 -8.59 7.77
N GLY A 40 0.71 -8.60 8.52
CA GLY A 40 0.10 -7.38 9.03
C GLY A 40 1.06 -6.62 9.96
N ALA A 41 1.43 -5.39 9.59
CA ALA A 41 2.29 -4.51 10.36
C ALA A 41 1.46 -3.53 11.20
N SER A 42 1.92 -3.11 12.37
CA SER A 42 1.15 -2.22 13.24
C SER A 42 1.23 -0.75 12.82
N GLY A 43 0.13 -0.02 12.99
CA GLY A 43 0.09 1.43 12.87
C GLY A 43 -0.34 1.95 11.49
N ALA A 44 -0.53 3.28 11.41
CA ALA A 44 -1.07 3.95 10.23
C ALA A 44 -0.04 4.22 9.12
N ASN A 45 1.26 4.14 9.43
CA ASN A 45 2.38 4.28 8.48
C ASN A 45 3.29 3.05 8.61
N PRO A 46 2.81 1.86 8.21
CA PRO A 46 3.58 0.63 8.35
C PRO A 46 4.82 0.65 7.46
N ASN A 47 5.88 0.02 7.95
CA ASN A 47 6.97 -0.46 7.13
C ASN A 47 7.05 -1.98 7.32
N TRP A 48 6.93 -2.71 6.21
CA TRP A 48 6.93 -4.16 6.19
C TRP A 48 8.35 -4.75 6.16
N ASN A 49 9.32 -4.05 5.54
CA ASN A 49 10.66 -4.56 5.22
C ASN A 49 10.63 -5.97 4.59
N ASP A 50 9.58 -6.27 3.83
CA ASP A 50 9.43 -7.50 3.05
C ASP A 50 10.08 -7.28 1.67
N GLU A 51 10.88 -8.23 1.22
CA GLU A 51 11.44 -8.29 -0.12
C GLU A 51 10.77 -9.45 -0.88
N THR A 52 10.41 -9.20 -2.14
CA THR A 52 9.81 -10.24 -2.99
C THR A 52 10.32 -10.11 -4.42
N GLU A 53 10.56 -11.25 -5.07
CA GLU A 53 10.99 -11.30 -6.46
C GLU A 53 9.79 -11.60 -7.36
N LEU A 54 9.48 -10.65 -8.25
CA LEU A 54 8.46 -10.84 -9.28
C LEU A 54 9.11 -11.39 -10.56
N ILE A 55 8.58 -12.49 -11.08
CA ILE A 55 8.95 -13.02 -12.40
C ILE A 55 8.16 -12.24 -13.44
N ILE A 56 8.84 -11.44 -14.25
CA ILE A 56 8.22 -10.61 -15.28
C ILE A 56 8.66 -11.08 -16.66
N ASN A 57 7.71 -11.28 -17.58
CA ASN A 57 7.97 -11.64 -18.97
C ASN A 57 7.25 -10.69 -19.95
N ASP A 58 7.29 -11.00 -21.24
CA ASP A 58 6.70 -10.15 -22.30
C ASP A 58 5.16 -10.13 -22.30
N ASN A 59 4.52 -11.02 -21.53
CA ASN A 59 3.07 -11.05 -21.35
C ASN A 59 2.63 -10.38 -20.04
N SER A 60 3.56 -9.94 -19.19
CA SER A 60 3.25 -9.20 -17.96
C SER A 60 2.96 -7.74 -18.29
N ASP A 61 1.73 -7.27 -18.08
CA ASP A 61 1.36 -5.88 -18.39
C ASP A 61 1.49 -4.98 -17.16
N GLU A 62 0.88 -5.38 -16.04
CA GLU A 62 0.70 -4.57 -14.85
C GLU A 62 0.90 -5.39 -13.57
N VAL A 63 1.30 -4.70 -12.49
CA VAL A 63 1.34 -5.25 -11.14
C VAL A 63 0.21 -4.61 -10.34
N LEU A 64 -0.66 -5.44 -9.79
CA LEU A 64 -1.76 -5.05 -8.91
C LEU A 64 -1.27 -5.08 -7.47
N ILE A 65 -1.44 -3.98 -6.74
CA ILE A 65 -1.04 -3.86 -5.33
C ILE A 65 -2.23 -3.40 -4.50
N GLU A 66 -2.76 -4.28 -3.68
CA GLU A 66 -3.86 -3.99 -2.77
C GLU A 66 -3.37 -3.92 -1.32
N ILE A 67 -3.95 -3.02 -0.54
CA ILE A 67 -3.66 -2.89 0.89
C ILE A 67 -4.94 -3.13 1.66
N PHE A 68 -4.82 -3.97 2.68
CA PHE A 68 -5.92 -4.32 3.56
C PHE A 68 -5.49 -4.09 5.01
N GLY A 69 -6.46 -3.76 5.86
CA GLY A 69 -6.28 -3.57 7.29
C GLY A 69 -6.94 -4.71 8.05
N ALA A 70 -6.12 -5.60 8.59
CA ALA A 70 -6.57 -6.70 9.43
C ALA A 70 -6.78 -6.23 10.89
N SER A 71 -7.66 -6.89 11.64
CA SER A 71 -7.82 -6.62 13.10
C SER A 71 -6.73 -7.26 13.97
N GLY A 72 -5.68 -7.81 13.36
CA GLY A 72 -4.57 -8.50 13.99
C GLY A 72 -3.52 -8.88 12.93
N PRO A 73 -2.37 -9.45 13.30
CA PRO A 73 -1.29 -9.74 12.36
C PRO A 73 -1.61 -10.84 11.33
N LYS A 74 -2.70 -11.60 11.55
CA LYS A 74 -3.16 -12.66 10.64
C LYS A 74 -4.31 -12.15 9.76
N ARG A 75 -4.18 -12.42 8.47
CA ARG A 75 -5.15 -12.11 7.40
C ARG A 75 -6.46 -12.90 7.57
N LYS A 76 -7.58 -12.30 7.18
CA LYS A 76 -8.93 -12.88 7.18
C LYS A 76 -9.70 -12.40 5.95
N ASP A 77 -10.69 -13.19 5.51
CA ASP A 77 -11.45 -12.93 4.29
C ASP A 77 -12.24 -11.60 4.30
N ASN A 78 -12.54 -11.07 5.48
CA ASN A 78 -13.32 -9.82 5.66
C ASN A 78 -12.45 -8.64 6.14
N ASP A 79 -11.13 -8.70 5.90
CA ASP A 79 -10.24 -7.59 6.25
C ASP A 79 -10.59 -6.33 5.45
N LYS A 80 -10.40 -5.17 6.08
CA LYS A 80 -10.86 -3.90 5.52
C LYS A 80 -9.98 -3.49 4.35
N PHE A 81 -10.55 -3.32 3.16
CA PHE A 81 -9.83 -2.71 2.05
C PHE A 81 -9.42 -1.27 2.38
N LEU A 82 -8.13 -0.96 2.20
CA LEU A 82 -7.55 0.37 2.48
C LEU A 82 -7.16 1.12 1.21
N GLY A 83 -6.87 0.40 0.12
CA GLY A 83 -6.54 1.04 -1.15
C GLY A 83 -5.91 0.09 -2.16
N LEU A 84 -5.89 0.54 -3.40
CA LEU A 84 -5.34 -0.17 -4.55
C LEU A 84 -4.35 0.73 -5.30
N ALA A 85 -3.27 0.16 -5.81
CA ALA A 85 -2.41 0.76 -6.82
C ALA A 85 -2.21 -0.25 -7.96
N ILE A 86 -2.17 0.25 -9.19
CA ILE A 86 -1.81 -0.51 -10.38
C ILE A 86 -0.60 0.20 -10.98
N VAL A 87 0.45 -0.56 -11.29
CA VAL A 87 1.66 -0.02 -11.89
C VAL A 87 2.04 -0.85 -13.10
N GLY A 88 2.28 -0.20 -14.24
CA GLY A 88 2.73 -0.88 -15.45
C GLY A 88 4.13 -1.46 -15.24
N VAL A 89 4.38 -2.67 -15.74
CA VAL A 89 5.69 -3.32 -15.66
C VAL A 89 6.79 -2.46 -16.30
N ASN A 90 6.47 -1.75 -17.37
CA ASN A 90 7.41 -0.84 -18.03
C ASN A 90 7.79 0.36 -17.15
N GLU A 91 6.86 0.84 -16.32
CA GLU A 91 7.14 1.90 -15.35
C GLU A 91 8.14 1.39 -14.31
N LEU A 92 7.89 0.21 -13.73
CA LEU A 92 8.77 -0.44 -12.74
C LEU A 92 10.20 -0.62 -13.27
N LYS A 93 10.35 -1.07 -14.53
CA LYS A 93 11.67 -1.29 -15.15
C LYS A 93 12.43 0.01 -15.47
N SER A 94 11.73 1.14 -15.59
CA SER A 94 12.29 2.40 -16.09
C SER A 94 12.84 3.33 -15.00
N SER A 95 12.55 3.04 -13.73
CA SER A 95 13.00 3.87 -12.61
C SER A 95 14.50 3.70 -12.37
N LEU A 96 15.25 4.80 -12.46
CA LEU A 96 16.70 4.81 -12.21
C LEU A 96 17.05 4.49 -10.75
N ASP A 97 16.16 4.86 -9.82
CA ASP A 97 16.36 4.70 -8.38
C ASP A 97 15.58 3.50 -7.81
N ASN A 98 14.79 2.79 -8.64
CA ASN A 98 13.84 1.74 -8.27
C ASN A 98 12.79 2.13 -7.20
N VAL A 99 12.75 3.39 -6.78
CA VAL A 99 11.75 3.91 -5.84
C VAL A 99 10.52 4.40 -6.60
N HIS A 100 9.34 3.90 -6.24
CA HIS A 100 8.07 4.37 -6.79
C HIS A 100 7.12 4.82 -5.67
N HIS A 101 6.52 5.99 -5.86
CA HIS A 101 5.54 6.56 -4.95
C HIS A 101 4.15 6.51 -5.60
N LEU A 102 3.31 5.59 -5.14
CA LEU A 102 2.01 5.29 -5.72
C LEU A 102 0.88 5.85 -4.84
N GLN A 103 -0.03 6.61 -5.44
CA GLN A 103 -1.25 7.06 -4.75
C GLN A 103 -2.27 5.94 -4.74
N LEU A 104 -2.89 5.69 -3.58
CA LEU A 104 -3.90 4.66 -3.46
C LEU A 104 -5.24 5.13 -4.02
N GLN A 105 -5.91 4.21 -4.71
CA GLN A 105 -7.18 4.42 -5.40
C GLN A 105 -8.24 3.45 -4.89
N SER A 106 -9.50 3.78 -5.12
CA SER A 106 -10.63 2.87 -4.90
C SER A 106 -10.62 1.74 -5.93
N ARG A 107 -11.28 0.62 -5.61
CA ARG A 107 -11.49 -0.43 -6.61
C ARG A 107 -12.39 0.10 -7.74
N PRO A 108 -12.21 -0.39 -8.98
CA PRO A 108 -13.11 -0.04 -10.09
C PRO A 108 -14.56 -0.28 -9.72
N TYR A 109 -15.44 0.67 -10.05
CA TYR A 109 -16.87 0.63 -9.79
C TYR A 109 -17.29 0.56 -8.30
N GLN A 110 -16.34 0.71 -7.37
CA GLN A 110 -16.60 0.76 -5.93
C GLN A 110 -16.38 2.18 -5.41
N ASN A 111 -17.23 2.62 -4.49
CA ASN A 111 -17.09 3.91 -3.82
C ASN A 111 -16.31 3.77 -2.51
N ASP A 112 -15.15 3.10 -2.57
CA ASP A 112 -14.28 2.94 -1.41
C ASP A 112 -13.70 4.30 -1.00
N ARG A 113 -13.80 4.63 0.29
CA ARG A 113 -13.13 5.82 0.83
C ARG A 113 -11.65 5.50 1.06
N VAL A 114 -10.85 5.70 0.02
CA VAL A 114 -9.40 5.45 0.02
C VAL A 114 -8.62 6.74 0.23
N SER A 115 -7.52 6.64 0.97
CA SER A 115 -6.53 7.71 1.16
C SER A 115 -5.19 7.09 1.51
N GLY A 116 -4.10 7.76 1.15
CA GLY A 116 -2.74 7.34 1.47
C GLY A 116 -1.93 7.02 0.23
N SER A 117 -0.66 6.67 0.45
CA SER A 117 0.30 6.35 -0.59
C SER A 117 1.13 5.15 -0.18
N LEU A 118 1.59 4.40 -1.17
CA LEU A 118 2.55 3.32 -1.01
C LEU A 118 3.89 3.77 -1.61
N THR A 119 4.97 3.50 -0.90
CA THR A 119 6.33 3.59 -1.44
C THR A 119 6.85 2.17 -1.60
N ILE A 120 7.32 1.84 -2.80
CA ILE A 120 8.03 0.59 -3.11
C ILE A 120 9.46 0.94 -3.55
N GLN A 121 10.41 0.07 -3.26
CA GLN A 121 11.84 0.21 -3.57
C GLN A 121 12.41 -1.15 -3.97
#